data_AF-A0A443RYG8-F1
#
_entry.id   AF-A0A443RYG8-F1
#
_cell.length_a   1.000
_cell.length_b   1.000
_cell.length_c   1.000
_cell.angle_alpha   90.00
_cell.angle_beta   90.00
_cell.angle_gamma   90.00
#
_symmetry.space_group_name_H-M   'P 1'
#
loop_
_entity.id
_entity.type
_entity.pdbx_description
1 polymer ?
#
loop_
_entity_poly.entity_id
_entity_poly.type
_entity_poly.pdbx_seq_one_letter_code
_entity_poly.pdbx_strand_id
1 'polypeptide(L)' 'MLNNSRELDCILGLYNQSLYQSSENLKVFCEQNWDGASCWPSTPADQIVVLPCFSEFNKIKYDTSRKLLQPLYLFTHT' A
#
# COMPACT_ATOMS: atom_id res chain seq x y z
N MET A 1 7.46 -5.83 -20.59
CA MET A 1 6.60 -6.84 -19.95
C MET A 1 5.83 -6.14 -18.84
N LEU A 2 4.71 -5.48 -19.19
CA LEU A 2 3.79 -4.84 -18.25
C LEU A 2 2.51 -5.67 -18.28
N ASN A 3 2.52 -6.79 -17.56
CA ASN A 3 1.31 -7.58 -17.34
C ASN A 3 1.40 -8.24 -15.96
N ASN A 4 1.53 -7.40 -14.93
CA ASN A 4 1.28 -7.84 -13.56
C ASN A 4 -0.11 -7.34 -13.18
N SER A 5 -1.11 -8.22 -13.27
CA SER A 5 -2.52 -7.86 -13.07
C SER A 5 -2.74 -7.08 -11.76
N ARG A 6 -1.97 -7.38 -10.71
CA ARG A 6 -2.06 -6.71 -9.41
C ARG A 6 -1.64 -5.24 -9.41
N GLU A 7 -0.63 -4.89 -10.19
CA GLU A 7 -0.21 -3.49 -10.33
C GLU A 7 -1.32 -2.70 -11.03
N LEU A 8 -1.86 -3.25 -12.11
CA LEU A 8 -2.98 -2.65 -12.83
C LEU A 8 -4.23 -2.53 -11.95
N ASP A 9 -4.59 -3.58 -11.20
CA ASP A 9 -5.71 -3.57 -10.27
C ASP A 9 -5.52 -2.48 -9.18
N CYS A 10 -4.30 -2.30 -8.69
CA CYS A 10 -3.97 -1.25 -7.73
C CYS A 10 -4.16 0.15 -8.31
N ILE A 11 -3.60 0.39 -9.50
CA ILE A 11 -3.69 1.69 -10.17
C ILE A 11 -5.15 2.02 -10.53
N LEU A 12 -5.94 1.04 -10.94
CA LEU A 12 -7.38 1.22 -11.18
C LEU A 12 -8.15 1.56 -9.89
N GLY A 13 -7.75 1.00 -8.75
CA GLY A 13 -8.30 1.33 -7.44
C GLY A 13 -8.13 2.81 -7.08
N LEU A 14 -6.94 3.37 -7.34
CA LEU A 14 -6.66 4.80 -7.14
C LEU A 14 -7.61 5.70 -7.94
N TYR A 15 -7.79 5.37 -9.22
CA TYR A 15 -8.67 6.13 -10.10
C TYR A 15 -10.11 6.16 -9.59
N ASN A 16 -10.64 5.01 -9.14
CA ASN A 16 -12.00 4.94 -8.60
C ASN A 16 -12.15 5.68 -7.27
N GLN A 17 -11.12 5.71 -6.42
CA GLN A 17 -11.15 6.42 -5.14
C GLN A 17 -11.16 7.95 -5.29
N SER A 18 -10.56 8.47 -6.37
CA SER A 18 -10.55 9.91 -6.68
C SER A 18 -11.94 10.51 -6.91
N LEU A 19 -12.96 9.67 -7.16
CA LEU A 19 -14.33 10.07 -7.42
C LEU A 19 -15.20 10.20 -6.14
N TYR A 20 -14.65 9.90 -4.95
CA TYR A 20 -15.43 9.76 -3.70
C TYR A 20 -14.92 10.59 -2.50
N GLN A 21 -14.13 11.64 -2.73
CA GLN A 21 -13.76 12.58 -1.65
C GLN A 21 -14.57 13.87 -1.72
N SER A 22 -15.82 13.81 -1.28
CA SER A 22 -16.55 15.00 -0.82
C SER A 22 -16.27 15.19 0.68
N SER A 23 -15.45 16.19 0.99
CA SER A 23 -15.53 17.06 2.17
C SER A 23 -16.25 16.49 3.40
N GLU A 24 -15.50 15.99 4.40
CA GLU A 24 -15.63 16.36 5.82
C GLU A 24 -14.41 15.82 6.62
N ASN A 25 -13.73 16.73 7.33
CA ASN A 25 -12.52 16.56 8.16
C ASN A 25 -11.15 16.42 7.44
N LEU A 26 -10.22 17.33 7.77
CA LEU A 26 -8.77 17.31 7.48
C LEU A 26 -8.08 16.13 8.20
N LYS A 27 -8.47 14.90 7.87
CA LYS A 27 -7.68 13.74 8.26
C LYS A 27 -6.54 13.62 7.26
N VAL A 28 -5.31 13.58 7.77
CA VAL A 28 -4.13 13.29 6.96
C VAL A 28 -4.16 11.80 6.63
N PHE A 29 -3.97 11.46 5.35
CA PHE A 29 -3.90 10.07 4.89
C PHE A 29 -2.62 9.89 4.09
N CYS A 30 -2.07 8.68 4.11
CA CYS A 30 -1.20 8.22 3.05
C CYS A 30 -2.06 7.81 1.85
N GLU A 31 -1.66 8.23 0.67
CA GLU A 31 -2.31 7.83 -0.58
C GLU A 31 -2.07 6.34 -0.82
N GLN A 32 -3.02 5.71 -1.51
CA GLN A 32 -2.81 4.35 -2.00
C GLN A 32 -1.61 4.33 -2.97
N ASN A 33 -0.82 3.26 -2.91
CA ASN A 33 0.41 3.18 -3.70
C ASN A 33 0.80 1.74 -4.05
N TRP A 34 1.52 1.58 -5.16
CA TRP A 34 2.17 0.33 -5.54
C TRP A 34 3.67 0.42 -5.28
N ASP A 35 4.22 -0.52 -4.49
CA ASP A 35 5.64 -0.51 -4.12
C ASP A 35 6.51 -1.47 -4.96
N GLY A 36 5.95 -2.06 -6.01
CA GLY A 36 6.59 -3.10 -6.81
C GLY A 36 6.24 -4.53 -6.40
N ALA A 37 5.61 -4.72 -5.23
CA ALA A 37 5.18 -6.04 -4.74
C ALA A 37 3.71 -6.08 -4.28
N SER A 38 3.23 -5.03 -3.62
CA SER A 38 1.91 -4.92 -3.01
C SER A 38 1.21 -3.61 -3.33
N CYS A 39 -0.12 -3.67 -3.33
CA CYS A 39 -0.96 -2.50 -3.29
C CYS A 39 -1.21 -2.09 -1.83
N TRP A 40 -0.72 -0.92 -1.46
CA TRP A 40 -0.94 -0.29 -0.15
C TRP A 40 -2.18 0.58 -0.22
N PRO A 41 -3.22 0.32 0.58
CA PRO A 41 -4.44 1.13 0.55
C PRO A 41 -4.23 2.48 1.22
N SER A 42 -5.08 3.44 0.86
CA SER A 42 -5.12 4.74 1.54
C SER A 42 -5.38 4.54 3.03
N THR A 43 -4.47 5.04 3.87
CA THR A 43 -4.46 4.76 5.31
C THR A 43 -4.40 6.07 6.10
N PRO A 44 -5.22 6.27 7.14
CA PRO A 44 -5.12 7.45 7.99
C PRO A 44 -3.74 7.56 8.64
N ALA A 45 -3.28 8.79 8.88
CA ALA A 45 -2.08 9.03 9.68
C ALA A 45 -2.17 8.33 11.05
N ASP A 46 -1.02 7.91 11.56
CA ASP A 46 -0.85 7.19 12.84
C ASP A 46 -1.59 5.84 12.93
N GLN A 47 -2.04 5.28 11.81
CA GLN A 47 -2.59 3.92 11.73
C GLN A 47 -1.60 2.97 11.06
N ILE A 48 -1.67 1.69 11.45
CA ILE A 48 -0.87 0.62 10.85
C ILE A 48 -1.79 -0.20 9.96
N VAL A 49 -1.37 -0.40 8.71
CA VAL A 49 -2.01 -1.35 7.80
C VAL A 49 -1.22 -2.65 7.76
N VAL A 50 -1.93 -3.77 7.80
CA VAL A 50 -1.36 -5.11 7.70
C VAL A 50 -1.90 -5.76 6.44
N LEU A 51 -1.01 -6.12 5.52
CA LEU A 51 -1.34 -6.80 4.28
C LEU A 51 -1.14 -8.31 4.42
N PRO A 52 -1.88 -9.13 3.66
CA PRO A 52 -1.60 -10.56 3.58
C PRO A 52 -0.20 -10.81 3.04
N CYS A 53 0.42 -11.91 3.47
CA CYS A 53 1.72 -12.31 2.96
C CYS A 53 1.68 -12.56 1.45
N PHE A 54 2.74 -12.15 0.75
CA PHE A 54 2.90 -12.38 -0.68
C PHE A 54 2.90 -13.88 -1.01
N SER A 55 2.04 -14.28 -1.93
CA SER A 55 2.00 -15.66 -2.43
C SER A 55 3.32 -16.09 -3.09
N GLU A 56 4.07 -15.14 -3.64
CA GLU A 56 5.35 -15.35 -4.30
C GLU A 56 6.46 -15.66 -3.32
N PHE A 57 6.36 -15.15 -2.10
CA PHE A 57 7.28 -15.50 -1.01
C PHE A 57 6.81 -16.74 -0.23
N ASN A 58 5.73 -17.38 -0.66
CA ASN A 58 5.33 -18.65 -0.09
C ASN A 58 6.46 -19.67 -0.31
N LYS A 59 6.99 -20.23 0.80
CA LYS A 59 8.14 -21.15 0.87
C LYS A 59 9.52 -20.52 0.70
N ILE A 60 9.63 -19.20 0.52
CA ILE A 60 10.92 -18.52 0.61
C ILE A 60 11.22 -18.30 2.09
N LYS A 61 12.34 -18.86 2.57
CA LYS A 61 12.82 -18.61 3.92
C LYS A 61 13.40 -17.21 3.96
N TYR A 62 12.75 -16.30 4.66
CA TYR A 62 13.28 -14.99 5.01
C TYR A 62 13.39 -14.87 6.52
N ASP A 63 14.24 -13.95 6.98
CA ASP A 63 14.43 -13.68 8.41
C ASP A 63 13.15 -13.10 9.00
N THR A 64 12.36 -13.95 9.69
CA THR A 64 11.12 -13.56 10.37
C THR A 64 11.35 -12.98 11.76
N SER A 65 12.59 -12.98 12.26
CA SER A 65 12.94 -12.33 13.53
C SER A 65 12.85 -10.80 13.44
N ARG A 66 12.87 -10.27 12.21
CA ARG A 66 12.62 -8.87 11.89
C ARG A 66 11.18 -8.72 11.43
N LYS A 67 10.38 -7.97 12.19
CA LYS A 67 9.08 -7.51 11.69
C LYS A 67 9.34 -6.55 10.54
N LEU A 68 8.78 -6.83 9.36
CA LEU A 68 8.61 -5.83 8.31
C LEU A 68 7.57 -4.82 8.79
N LEU A 69 8.03 -3.89 9.62
CA LEU A 69 7.35 -2.64 9.85
C LEU A 69 7.81 -1.76 8.70
N GLN A 70 6.91 -1.32 7.83
CA GLN A 70 7.16 -0.09 7.07
C GLN A 70 6.79 1.06 8.01
N PRO A 71 7.75 1.71 8.69
CA PRO A 71 7.45 2.96 9.36
C PRO A 71 7.09 4.01 8.31
N LEU A 72 5.98 4.70 8.53
CA LEU A 72 5.36 5.70 7.65
C LEU A 72 6.26 6.92 7.31
N TYR A 73 7.49 6.97 7.83
CA TYR A 73 8.45 8.06 7.61
C TYR A 73 9.19 8.00 6.26
N LEU A 74 9.05 6.92 5.48
CA LEU A 74 9.78 6.76 4.22
C LEU A 74 9.05 7.26 2.96
N PHE A 75 7.85 7.83 3.11
CA PHE A 75 7.10 8.40 1.98
C PHE A 75 6.85 9.91 2.11
N THR A 76 7.61 10.62 2.94
CA THR A 76 7.69 12.08 2.80
C THR A 76 8.67 12.38 1.65
N HIS A 77 8.11 12.68 0.48
CA HIS A 77 8.71 13.42 -0.64
C HIS A 77 10.22 13.27 -0.90
N THR A 78 10.57 12.63 -2.01
CA THR A 78 11.66 13.10 -2.89
C THR A 78 11.07 13.69 -4.15
#